data_AF-A0A7Z9WRJ8-F1
#
_entry.id   AF-A0A7Z9WRJ8-F1
#
_cell.length_a   1.000
_cell.length_b   1.000
_cell.length_c   1.000
_cell.angle_alpha   90.00
_cell.angle_beta   90.00
_cell.angle_gamma   90.00
#
_symmetry.space_group_name_H-M   'P 1'
#
loop_
_entity.id
_entity.type
_entity.pdbx_description
1 polymer ?
#
loop_
_entity_poly.entity_id
_entity_poly.type
_entity_poly.pdbx_seq_one_letter_code
_entity_poly.pdbx_strand_id
1 'polypeptide(L)' 'MRGERKRDPAPKVRDKHLKLDQEKLDQARKILGAKTEREAVEQALDLIISEEEIDRLLKELEGKGTIKKVFV' A
#
# COMPACT_ATOMS: atom_id res chain seq x y z
N MET A 1 -26.76 17.79 -15.97
CA MET A 1 -25.33 18.07 -15.70
C MET A 1 -24.68 16.76 -15.26
N ARG A 2 -23.80 16.17 -16.07
CA ARG A 2 -23.12 14.90 -15.77
C ARG A 2 -21.78 15.28 -15.12
N GLY A 3 -21.66 15.07 -13.81
CA GLY A 3 -20.47 15.43 -13.05
C GLY A 3 -19.22 14.81 -13.68
N GLU A 4 -18.28 15.66 -14.06
CA GLU A 4 -16.95 15.24 -14.48
C GLU A 4 -16.29 14.56 -13.28
N ARG A 5 -16.19 13.23 -13.32
CA ARG A 5 -15.28 12.52 -12.44
C ARG A 5 -13.88 13.00 -12.82
N LYS A 6 -13.32 13.95 -12.04
CA LYS A 6 -11.89 14.27 -12.09
C LYS A 6 -11.16 12.94 -11.94
N ARG A 7 -10.51 12.50 -13.02
CA ARG A 7 -9.63 11.34 -12.94
C ARG A 7 -8.44 11.76 -12.12
N ASP A 8 -8.12 11.00 -11.08
CA ASP A 8 -6.87 11.20 -10.37
C ASP A 8 -5.71 11.15 -11.39
N PRO A 9 -4.71 12.03 -11.26
CA PRO A 9 -3.58 12.04 -12.17
C PRO A 9 -2.92 10.67 -12.14
N ALA A 10 -2.63 10.11 -13.32
CA ALA A 10 -1.98 8.82 -13.43
C ALA A 10 -0.68 8.81 -12.62
N PRO A 11 -0.37 7.71 -11.90
CA PRO A 11 0.84 7.62 -11.10
C PRO A 11 2.07 7.88 -11.97
N LYS A 12 3.05 8.62 -11.43
CA LYS A 12 4.32 8.89 -12.11
C LYS A 12 5.21 7.66 -12.06
N VAL A 13 4.89 6.65 -12.86
CA VAL A 13 5.68 5.42 -12.97
C VAL A 13 7.02 5.73 -13.64
N ARG A 14 8.11 5.23 -13.06
CA ARG A 14 9.45 5.31 -13.63
C ARG A 14 10.12 3.97 -13.52
N ASP A 15 10.79 3.53 -14.59
CA ASP A 15 11.54 2.29 -14.56
C ASP A 15 12.74 2.41 -13.62
N LYS A 16 12.92 1.39 -12.77
CA LYS A 16 14.01 1.28 -11.81
C LYS A 16 14.71 -0.05 -12.03
N HIS A 17 16.03 0.00 -12.22
CA HIS A 17 16.86 -1.20 -12.28
C HIS A 17 17.39 -1.48 -10.87
N LEU A 18 16.86 -2.51 -10.22
CA LEU A 18 17.21 -2.91 -8.85
C LEU A 18 17.59 -4.38 -8.83
N LYS A 19 18.48 -4.76 -7.90
CA LYS A 19 18.71 -6.17 -7.56
C LYS A 19 17.92 -6.46 -6.29
N LEU A 20 16.97 -7.38 -6.38
CA LEU A 20 16.11 -7.79 -5.27
C LEU A 20 16.30 -9.28 -5.01
N ASP A 21 15.94 -9.68 -3.80
CA ASP A 21 15.89 -11.08 -3.40
C ASP A 21 14.66 -11.75 -4.04
N GLN A 22 14.90 -12.74 -4.91
CA GLN A 22 13.84 -13.40 -5.66
C GLN A 22 12.88 -14.18 -4.76
N GLU A 23 13.39 -14.82 -3.70
CA GLU A 23 12.55 -15.63 -2.81
C GLU A 23 11.55 -14.74 -2.06
N LYS A 24 12.01 -13.55 -1.63
CA LYS A 24 11.13 -12.56 -1.00
C LYS A 24 10.09 -12.01 -1.96
N LEU A 25 10.46 -11.76 -3.23
CA LEU A 25 9.51 -11.32 -4.25
C LEU A 25 8.44 -12.37 -4.54
N ASP A 26 8.83 -13.65 -4.62
CA ASP A 26 7.90 -14.75 -4.84
C ASP A 26 6.95 -14.94 -3.66
N GLN A 27 7.45 -14.81 -2.43
CA GLN A 27 6.63 -14.83 -1.22
C GLN A 27 5.64 -13.66 -1.21
N ALA A 28 6.12 -12.43 -1.47
CA ALA A 28 5.29 -11.24 -1.51
C ALA A 28 4.18 -11.38 -2.57
N ARG A 29 4.50 -11.88 -3.78
CA ARG A 29 3.51 -12.16 -4.82
C ARG A 29 2.42 -13.13 -4.36
N LYS A 30 2.79 -14.20 -3.64
CA LYS A 30 1.83 -15.18 -3.12
C LYS A 30 0.94 -14.58 -2.03
N ILE A 31 1.52 -13.85 -1.08
CA ILE A 31 0.79 -13.21 0.03
C ILE A 31 -0.20 -12.18 -0.50
N LEU A 32 0.24 -11.37 -1.47
CA LEU A 32 -0.55 -10.27 -2.03
C LEU A 32 -1.47 -10.73 -3.18
N GLY A 33 -1.35 -11.97 -3.66
CA GLY A 33 -2.11 -12.45 -4.82
C GLY A 33 -1.75 -11.75 -6.14
N ALA A 34 -0.55 -11.16 -6.22
CA ALA A 34 -0.11 -10.36 -7.36
C ALA A 34 0.33 -11.24 -8.54
N LYS A 35 -0.08 -10.84 -9.75
CA LYS A 35 0.23 -11.57 -10.99
C LYS A 35 1.66 -11.35 -11.45
N THR A 36 2.25 -10.21 -11.13
CA THR A 36 3.62 -9.83 -11.55
C THR A 36 4.45 -9.33 -10.37
N GLU A 37 5.78 -9.35 -10.51
CA GLU A 37 6.69 -8.79 -9.50
C GLU A 37 6.47 -7.28 -9.31
N ARG A 38 6.28 -6.54 -10.41
CA ARG A 38 5.95 -5.12 -10.35
C ARG A 38 4.69 -4.88 -9.52
N GLU A 39 3.63 -5.64 -9.78
CA GLU A 39 2.38 -5.54 -9.04
C GLU A 39 2.57 -5.85 -7.55
N ALA A 40 3.36 -6.86 -7.20
CA ALA A 40 3.67 -7.15 -5.80
C ALA A 40 4.43 -6.01 -5.12
N VAL A 41 5.41 -5.42 -5.80
CA VAL A 41 6.16 -4.28 -5.26
C VAL A 41 5.26 -3.06 -5.06
N GLU A 42 4.44 -2.70 -6.05
CA GLU A 42 3.51 -1.57 -5.92
C GLU A 42 2.48 -1.81 -4.80
N GLN A 43 1.87 -3.00 -4.73
CA GLN A 43 0.91 -3.31 -3.66
C GLN A 43 1.56 -3.33 -2.27
N ALA A 44 2.80 -3.82 -2.15
CA ALA A 44 3.54 -3.77 -0.88
C ALA A 44 3.83 -2.32 -0.44
N LEU A 45 4.15 -1.44 -1.39
CA LEU A 45 4.35 -0.02 -1.13
C LEU A 45 3.04 0.68 -0.72
N ASP A 46 1.94 0.39 -1.42
CA ASP A 46 0.62 0.93 -1.07
C ASP A 46 0.18 0.47 0.34
N LEU A 47 0.43 -0.80 0.67
CA LEU A 47 0.10 -1.38 1.97
C LEU A 47 0.84 -0.66 3.11
N ILE A 48 2.16 -0.48 3.00
CA ILE A 48 2.94 0.15 4.07
C ILE A 48 2.62 1.66 4.22
N ILE A 49 2.31 2.34 3.11
CA ILE A 49 1.83 3.74 3.16
C ILE A 49 0.50 3.81 3.90
N SER A 50 -0.45 2.93 3.56
CA SER A 50 -1.76 2.87 4.20
C SER A 50 -1.67 2.51 5.68
N GLU A 51 -0.75 1.61 6.04
CA GLU A 51 -0.52 1.21 7.43
C GLU A 51 0.00 2.37 8.27
N GLU A 52 0.96 3.14 7.75
CA GLU A 52 1.47 4.34 8.42
C GLU A 52 0.37 5.40 8.63
N GLU A 53 -0.55 5.57 7.66
CA GLU A 53 -1.70 6.47 7.82
C GLU A 53 -2.64 6.03 8.94
N ILE A 54 -2.95 4.73 9.01
CA ILE A 54 -3.78 4.15 10.08
C ILE A 54 -3.10 4.34 11.43
N ASP A 55 -1.81 4.04 11.53
CA ASP A 55 -1.05 4.14 12.77
C ASP A 55 -0.96 5.59 13.26
N ARG A 56 -0.82 6.56 12.34
CA ARG A 56 -0.92 8.01 12.68
C ARG A 56 -2.28 8.38 13.23
N LEU A 57 -3.37 7.97 12.57
CA LEU A 57 -4.72 8.26 13.03
C LEU A 57 -4.98 7.65 14.42
N LEU A 58 -4.55 6.40 14.65
CA LEU A 58 -4.68 5.76 15.95
C LEU A 58 -3.91 6.51 17.04
N LYS A 59 -2.72 7.00 16.73
CA LYS A 59 -1.92 7.83 17.65
C LYS A 59 -2.58 9.17 17.96
N GLU A 60 -3.21 9.82 16.99
CA GLU A 60 -3.95 11.08 17.21
C GLU A 60 -5.19 10.90 18.09
N LEU A 61 -5.78 9.70 18.04
CA LEU A 61 -6.94 9.29 18.82
C LEU A 61 -6.57 8.70 20.19
N GLU A 62 -5.28 8.50 20.46
CA GLU A 62 -4.78 8.00 21.72
C GLU A 62 -5.24 8.91 22.88
N GLY A 63 -5.91 8.32 23.87
CA GLY A 63 -6.49 9.04 25.01
C GLY A 63 -7.83 9.75 24.74
N LYS A 64 -8.37 9.70 23.51
CA LYS A 64 -9.67 10.31 23.14
C LYS A 64 -10.79 9.27 22.85
N GLY A 65 -10.46 7.97 22.87
CA GLY A 65 -11.43 6.88 22.68
C GLY A 65 -10.81 5.48 22.81
N THR A 66 -11.61 4.42 22.62
CA THR A 66 -11.20 3.01 22.75
C THR A 66 -11.05 2.31 21.39
N ILE A 67 -10.40 2.95 20.41
CA ILE A 67 -10.14 2.31 19.11
C ILE A 67 -8.81 1.57 19.20
N LYS A 68 -8.80 0.30 18.78
CA LYS A 68 -7.62 -0.58 18.77
C LYS A 68 -7.52 -1.26 17.41
N LYS A 69 -6.28 -1.42 16.90
CA LYS A 69 -5.98 -2.26 15.74
C LYS A 69 -6.13 -3.73 16.15
N VAL A 70 -6.99 -4.50 15.47
CA VAL A 70 -7.35 -5.88 15.87
C VAL A 70 -6.68 -6.94 14.99
N PHE A 71 -6.06 -6.55 13.87
CA PHE A 71 -5.34 -7.46 12.98
C PHE A 71 -4.07 -6.80 12.40
N VAL A 72 -3.03 -7.62 12.23
CA VAL A 72 -1.77 -7.37 11.51
C VAL A 72 -1.52 -8.56 10.60
#